data_AF-A0A0G1QQK0-F1
#
_entry.id   AF-A0A0G1QQK0-F1
#
_cell.length_a   1.000
_cell.length_b   1.000
_cell.length_c   1.000
_cell.angle_alpha   90.00
_cell.angle_beta   90.00
_cell.angle_gamma   90.00
#
_symmetry.space_group_name_H-M   'P 1'
#
loop_
_entity.id
_entity.type
_entity.pdbx_description
1 polymer ?
#
loop_
_entity_poly.entity_id
_entity_poly.type
_entity_poly.pdbx_seq_one_letter_code
_entity_poly.pdbx_strand_id
1 'polypeptide(L)'
;MHWGVIGRYFIWPDAIFVFDVPVATALERLAQKGVALDMHERESVLERVVPNYRIISEKVPNCHLIDGNRDLDVVFDSCSRIISELLVDKFPECRGRITWKGELL
;
A
#
# COMPACT_ATOMS: atom_id res chain seq x y z
N MET A 1 -5.70 3.29 20.22
CA MET A 1 -4.62 3.89 19.41
C MET A 1 -4.48 5.34 19.86
N HIS A 2 -3.48 5.65 20.68
CA HIS A 2 -3.08 7.04 20.88
C HIS A 2 -2.43 7.49 19.57
N TRP A 3 -3.02 8.48 18.91
CA TRP A 3 -2.39 9.11 17.76
C TRP A 3 -1.08 9.72 18.27
N GLY A 4 0.05 9.10 17.93
CA GLY A 4 1.35 9.68 18.22
C GLY A 4 1.39 11.08 17.62
N VAL A 5 1.99 12.04 18.31
CA VAL A 5 2.21 13.38 17.74
C VAL A 5 3.14 13.20 16.55
N ILE A 6 2.55 13.14 15.37
CA ILE A 6 3.27 13.13 14.11
C ILE A 6 3.78 14.56 13.97
N GLY A 7 5.05 14.78 14.34
CA GLY A 7 5.59 16.10 14.70
C GLY A 7 5.34 17.20 13.66
N ARG A 8 5.54 18.47 14.04
CA ARG A 8 5.29 19.68 13.23
C ARG A 8 5.85 19.62 11.79
N TYR A 9 6.91 18.85 11.56
CA TYR A 9 7.59 18.73 10.27
C TYR A 9 7.23 17.48 9.48
N PHE A 10 6.22 16.74 9.91
CA PHE A 10 5.77 15.57 9.16
C PHE A 10 5.03 16.00 7.91
N ILE A 11 5.55 15.53 6.79
CA ILE A 11 4.90 15.69 5.50
C ILE A 11 3.87 14.58 5.39
N TRP A 12 2.60 14.95 5.41
CA TRP A 12 1.52 14.00 5.21
C TRP A 12 1.56 13.47 3.78
N PRO A 13 1.55 12.14 3.55
CA PRO A 13 1.53 11.60 2.20
C PRO A 13 0.26 12.03 1.46
N ASP A 14 0.34 12.22 0.14
CA ASP A 14 -0.85 12.49 -0.68
C ASP A 14 -1.70 11.22 -0.84
N ALA A 15 -1.08 10.05 -0.89
CA ALA A 15 -1.73 8.74 -0.82
C ALA A 15 -0.88 7.76 0.00
N ILE A 16 -1.55 6.90 0.75
CA ILE A 16 -0.95 5.81 1.53
C ILE A 16 -1.52 4.50 0.99
N PHE A 17 -0.68 3.50 0.74
CA PHE A 17 -1.11 2.19 0.31
C PHE A 17 -0.80 1.16 1.40
N VAL A 18 -1.82 0.42 1.82
CA VAL A 18 -1.68 -0.76 2.68
C VAL A 18 -1.93 -1.98 1.80
N PHE A 19 -0.88 -2.75 1.53
CA PHE A 19 -1.00 -4.01 0.82
C PHE A 19 -1.41 -5.11 1.80
N ASP A 20 -2.66 -5.54 1.73
CA ASP A 20 -3.15 -6.68 2.49
C ASP A 20 -2.67 -7.97 1.84
N VAL A 21 -1.82 -8.71 2.54
CA VAL A 21 -1.23 -9.95 2.06
C VAL A 21 -1.35 -10.98 3.18
N PRO A 22 -1.83 -12.21 2.88
CA PRO A 22 -1.80 -13.30 3.85
C PRO A 22 -0.39 -13.53 4.38
N VAL A 23 -0.26 -13.79 5.69
CA VAL A 23 1.06 -13.97 6.34
C VAL A 23 1.88 -15.07 5.66
N ALA A 24 1.24 -16.20 5.32
CA ALA A 24 1.89 -17.29 4.60
C ALA A 24 2.48 -16.82 3.25
N THR A 25 1.69 -16.08 2.45
CA THR A 25 2.15 -15.50 1.17
C THR A 25 3.29 -14.52 1.38
N ALA A 26 3.26 -13.70 2.43
CA ALA A 26 4.32 -12.76 2.74
C ALA A 26 5.63 -13.48 3.11
N LEU A 27 5.57 -14.52 3.95
CA LEU A 27 6.71 -15.34 4.34
C LEU A 27 7.32 -16.09 3.15
N GLU A 28 6.48 -16.64 2.27
CA GLU A 28 6.93 -17.27 1.02
C GLU A 28 7.70 -16.28 0.14
N ARG A 29 7.14 -15.09 -0.09
CA ARG A 29 7.78 -14.02 -0.87
C ARG A 29 9.08 -13.52 -0.22
N LEU A 30 9.15 -13.47 1.11
CA LEU A 30 10.37 -13.10 1.84
C LEU A 30 11.45 -14.17 1.70
N ALA A 31 11.09 -15.45 1.80
CA ALA A 31 12.04 -16.56 1.62
C ALA A 31 12.69 -16.54 0.23
N GLN A 32 11.94 -16.17 -0.80
CA GLN A 32 12.45 -16.02 -2.17
C GLN A 32 13.45 -14.86 -2.35
N LYS A 33 13.43 -13.84 -1.49
CA LYS A 33 14.36 -12.70 -1.55
C LYS A 33 15.78 -13.05 -1.06
N GLY A 34 15.96 -14.18 -0.39
CA GLY A 34 17.26 -14.60 0.14
C GLY A 34 17.79 -13.72 1.28
N VAL A 35 16.93 -12.94 1.95
CA VAL A 35 17.29 -12.08 3.08
C VAL A 35 17.01 -12.82 4.38
N ALA A 36 17.91 -12.68 5.36
CA ALA A 36 17.71 -13.25 6.69
C ALA A 36 16.56 -12.53 7.40
N LEU A 37 15.58 -13.31 7.88
CA LEU A 37 14.42 -12.76 8.58
C LEU A 37 14.83 -12.17 9.94
N ASP A 38 14.34 -10.98 10.27
CA ASP A 38 14.56 -10.36 11.57
C ASP A 38 13.51 -10.77 12.63
N MET A 39 13.59 -10.19 13.83
CA MET A 39 12.66 -10.48 14.93
C MET A 39 11.22 -10.05 14.64
N HIS A 40 11.01 -9.12 13.70
CA HIS A 40 9.72 -8.59 13.29
C HIS A 40 9.10 -9.38 12.14
N GLU A 41 9.90 -10.16 11.42
CA GLU A 41 9.48 -10.98 10.27
C GLU A 41 9.11 -12.43 10.65
N ARG A 42 8.76 -12.66 11.92
CA ARG A 42 8.24 -13.95 12.41
C ARG A 42 6.74 -14.04 12.19
N GLU A 43 6.24 -15.22 11.81
CA GLU A 43 4.81 -15.49 11.58
C GLU A 43 3.90 -14.93 12.68
N SER A 44 4.17 -15.27 13.94
CA SER A 44 3.38 -14.80 15.09
C SER A 44 3.37 -13.27 15.25
N VAL A 45 4.44 -12.59 14.82
CA VAL A 45 4.51 -11.12 14.85
C VAL A 45 3.68 -10.55 13.71
N LEU A 46 3.82 -11.12 12.51
CA LEU A 46 3.07 -10.72 11.32
C LEU A 46 1.56 -10.88 11.53
N GLU A 47 1.09 -12.04 12.02
CA GLU A 47 -0.32 -12.29 12.34
C GLU A 47 -0.89 -11.25 13.30
N ARG A 48 -0.08 -10.83 14.29
CA ARG A 48 -0.48 -9.82 15.28
C ARG A 48 -0.59 -8.42 14.69
N VAL A 49 0.23 -8.06 13.70
CA VAL A 49 0.26 -6.69 13.16
C VAL A 49 -0.68 -6.46 11.98
N VAL A 50 -1.03 -7.49 11.21
CA VAL A 50 -1.99 -7.40 10.08
C VAL A 50 -3.28 -6.65 10.45
N PRO A 51 -4.01 -6.98 11.53
CA PRO A 51 -5.25 -6.26 11.85
C PRO A 51 -5.01 -4.77 12.13
N ASN A 52 -3.83 -4.39 12.64
CA ASN A 52 -3.53 -2.98 12.89
C ASN A 52 -3.42 -2.20 11.58
N TYR A 53 -2.80 -2.78 10.54
CA TYR A 53 -2.70 -2.14 9.22
C TYR A 53 -4.06 -2.02 8.52
N ARG A 54 -4.93 -3.04 8.65
CA ARG A 54 -6.32 -2.95 8.18
C ARG A 54 -7.08 -1.82 8.89
N ILE A 55 -6.99 -1.74 10.21
CA ILE A 55 -7.60 -0.66 11.01
C ILE A 55 -7.04 0.72 10.61
N ILE A 56 -5.75 0.82 10.32
CA ILE A 56 -5.13 2.05 9.81
C ILE A 56 -5.76 2.46 8.48
N SER A 57 -5.95 1.52 7.56
CA SER A 57 -6.56 1.80 6.26
C SER A 57 -8.00 2.33 6.34
N GLU A 58 -8.74 1.96 7.38
CA GLU A 58 -10.11 2.44 7.61
C GLU A 58 -10.16 3.81 8.29
N LYS A 59 -9.15 4.14 9.10
CA LYS A 59 -9.16 5.33 9.98
C LYS A 59 -8.35 6.51 9.46
N VAL A 60 -7.34 6.23 8.66
CA VAL A 60 -6.43 7.25 8.14
C VAL A 60 -7.00 7.74 6.81
N PRO A 61 -7.19 9.07 6.63
CA PRO A 61 -7.62 9.60 5.34
C PRO A 61 -6.61 9.22 4.26
N ASN A 62 -7.04 9.24 3.00
CA ASN A 62 -6.18 8.97 1.83
C ASN A 62 -5.32 7.69 1.94
N CYS A 63 -5.79 6.72 2.74
CA CYS A 63 -5.19 5.41 2.90
C CYS A 63 -6.03 4.38 2.13
N HIS A 64 -5.36 3.64 1.26
CA HIS A 64 -5.99 2.71 0.33
C HIS A 64 -5.56 1.30 0.68
N LEU A 65 -6.52 0.45 1.05
CA LEU A 65 -6.29 -0.99 1.24
C LEU A 65 -6.27 -1.67 -0.14
N ILE A 66 -5.15 -2.29 -0.49
CA ILE A 66 -4.95 -2.99 -1.76
C ILE A 66 -4.80 -4.48 -1.46
N ASP A 67 -5.59 -5.33 -2.11
CA ASP A 67 -5.40 -6.78 -2.03
C ASP A 67 -4.11 -7.18 -2.75
N GLY A 68 -3.03 -7.35 -1.99
CA GLY A 68 -1.71 -7.73 -2.49
C GLY A 68 -1.55 -9.23 -2.72
N ASN A 69 -2.61 -10.03 -2.53
CA ASN A 69 -2.64 -11.45 -2.87
C ASN A 69 -3.03 -11.71 -4.33
N ARG A 70 -3.45 -10.67 -5.07
CA ARG A 70 -3.74 -10.74 -6.51
C ARG A 70 -2.46 -10.71 -7.34
N ASP A 71 -2.62 -10.95 -8.65
CA ASP A 71 -1.54 -10.89 -9.63
C ASP A 71 -0.92 -9.49 -9.70
N LEU A 72 0.37 -9.43 -10.05
CA LEU A 72 1.17 -8.20 -10.06
C LEU A 72 0.52 -7.08 -10.88
N ASP A 73 0.08 -7.39 -12.10
CA ASP A 73 -0.52 -6.41 -13.02
C ASP A 73 -1.79 -5.81 -12.42
N VAL A 74 -2.60 -6.65 -11.78
CA VAL A 74 -3.85 -6.23 -11.14
C VAL A 74 -3.60 -5.33 -9.93
N VAL A 75 -2.61 -5.67 -9.11
CA VAL A 75 -2.18 -4.83 -7.98
C VAL A 75 -1.62 -3.50 -8.48
N PHE A 76 -0.80 -3.55 -9.53
CA PHE A 76 -0.19 -2.39 -10.15
C PHE A 76 -1.23 -1.43 -10.75
N ASP A 77 -2.22 -1.96 -11.48
CA ASP A 77 -3.30 -1.18 -12.07
C ASP A 77 -4.16 -0.51 -11.00
N SER A 78 -4.43 -1.22 -9.91
CA SER A 78 -5.16 -0.67 -8.76
C SER A 78 -4.45 0.54 -8.17
N CYS A 79 -3.13 0.45 -7.97
CA CYS A 79 -2.32 1.57 -7.48
C CYS A 79 -2.22 2.70 -8.51
N SER A 80 -1.97 2.35 -9.78
CA SER A 80 -1.79 3.30 -10.87
C SER A 80 -3.03 4.16 -11.11
N ARG A 81 -4.23 3.58 -10.98
CA ARG A 81 -5.48 4.32 -11.06
C ARG A 81 -5.59 5.38 -9.96
N ILE A 82 -5.34 5.00 -8.71
CA ILE A 82 -5.39 5.92 -7.56
C ILE A 82 -4.35 7.04 -7.72
N ILE A 83 -3.12 6.70 -8.08
CA ILE A 83 -2.04 7.67 -8.32
C ILE A 83 -2.42 8.63 -9.46
N SER A 84 -2.98 8.10 -10.55
CA SER A 84 -3.38 8.89 -11.71
C SER A 84 -4.49 9.89 -11.37
N GLU A 85 -5.54 9.43 -10.68
CA GLU A 85 -6.63 10.27 -10.21
C GLU A 85 -6.11 11.39 -9.29
N LEU A 86 -5.23 11.03 -8.34
CA LEU A 86 -4.60 11.98 -7.42
C LEU A 86 -3.74 13.03 -8.13
N LEU A 87 -2.94 12.61 -9.10
CA LEU A 87 -2.08 13.52 -9.86
C LEU A 87 -2.90 14.48 -10.71
N VAL A 88 -3.98 14.03 -11.35
CA VAL A 88 -4.87 14.91 -12.13
C VAL A 88 -5.61 15.90 -11.24
N ASP A 89 -6.03 15.47 -10.04
CA ASP A 89 -6.71 16.34 -9.07
C ASP A 89 -5.78 17.42 -8.52
N LYS A 90 -4.56 17.05 -8.10
CA LYS A 90 -3.58 17.98 -7.52
C LYS A 90 -2.82 18.80 -8.56
N PHE A 91 -2.60 18.26 -9.75
CA PHE A 91 -1.80 18.85 -10.82
C PHE A 91 -2.55 18.69 -12.17
N PRO A 92 -3.57 19.52 -12.44
CA PRO A 92 -4.39 19.40 -13.65
C PRO A 92 -3.59 19.38 -14.97
N GLU A 93 -2.41 20.01 -15.01
CA GLU A 93 -1.47 19.97 -16.13
C GLU A 93 -0.95 18.56 -16.46
N CYS A 94 -1.01 17.61 -15.52
CA CYS A 94 -0.65 16.21 -15.72
C CYS A 94 -1.70 15.46 -16.56
N ARG A 95 -2.92 16.00 -16.74
CA ARG A 95 -4.01 15.32 -17.47
C ARG A 95 -3.63 14.89 -18.89
N GLY A 96 -2.86 15.70 -19.61
CA GLY A 96 -2.39 15.36 -20.96
C GLY A 96 -1.22 14.37 -21.01
N ARG A 97 -0.61 14.06 -19.86
CA ARG A 97 0.56 13.16 -19.74
C ARG A 97 0.20 11.80 -19.15
N ILE A 98 -0.91 11.75 -18.41
CA ILE A 98 -1.49 10.52 -17.86
C ILE A 98 -2.37 9.92 -18.97
N THR A 99 -1.74 9.24 -19.92
CA THR A 99 -2.45 8.43 -20.91
C THR A 99 -2.83 7.11 -20.26
N TRP A 100 -4.10 6.95 -19.90
CA TRP A 100 -4.62 5.67 -19.44
C TRP A 100 -4.54 4.67 -20.60
N LYS A 101 -3.59 3.73 -20.55
CA LYS A 101 -3.57 2.53 -21.41
C LYS A 101 -4.51 1.48 -20.84
N GLY A 102 -5.80 1.78 -20.79
CA GLY A 102 -6.78 0.80 -20.32
C GLY A 102 -7.32 -0.08 -21.43
N GLU A 103 -6.41 -0.66 -22.20
CA GLU A 103 -6.68 -1.80 -23.05
C GLU A 103 -5.61 -2.83 -22.74
N LEU A 104 -5.90 -3.69 -21.76
CA LEU A 104 -5.40 -5.06 -21.63
C LEU A 104 -6.10 -5.69 -20.41
N LEU A 105 -7.33 -6.16 -20.67
CA LEU A 105 -8.02 -7.36 -20.15
C LEU A 105 -9.54 -7.17 -20.15
#